data_AF-A0A4U7DX27-F1
#
_entry.id   AF-A0A4U7DX27-F1
#
_cell.length_a   1.000
_cell.length_b   1.000
_cell.length_c   1.000
_cell.angle_alpha   90.00
_cell.angle_beta   90.00
_cell.angle_gamma   90.00
#
_symmetry.space_group_name_H-M   'P 1'
#
loop_
_entity.id
_entity.type
_entity.pdbx_description
1 polymer ?
#
loop_
_entity_poly.entity_id
_entity_poly.type
_entity_poly.pdbx_seq_one_letter_code
_entity_poly.pdbx_strand_id
1 'polypeptide(L)'
;MLSAILNPPAYKSPCYNWWWWCVLVLRVASGYNLLVRIIIYSDMLRRGHTGMSLLVSAPFTGLLLAGGFVAEAIVFTGSLLAGGGLPDVDTRVPVVKHRGFLHTVWFGLIYGVLLGIVSLLVLTFLYTNNSIVQSVVDIDSLQWIAVVSGVGGFAGVLSHLLGDMITPWGINPFEPVDDRKVKFELTKASNESSNTALLIVGFVAMIGAFVYGGTHLVGGGGF
;
A
#
# COMPACT_ATOMS: atom_id res chain seq x y z
N MET A 1 -14.60 -47.53 -31.41
CA MET A 1 -14.40 -48.67 -30.50
C MET A 1 -12.90 -48.96 -30.45
N LEU A 2 -12.08 -48.26 -29.65
CA LEU A 2 -12.16 -48.10 -28.19
C LEU A 2 -11.77 -49.40 -27.42
N SER A 3 -10.76 -50.12 -27.90
CA SER A 3 -10.16 -51.24 -27.15
C SER A 3 -8.62 -51.29 -27.13
N ALA A 4 -7.91 -50.40 -27.84
CA ALA A 4 -6.44 -50.42 -27.87
C ALA A 4 -5.76 -49.36 -26.97
N ILE A 5 -6.52 -48.47 -26.31
CA ILE A 5 -5.96 -47.38 -25.48
C ILE A 5 -5.99 -47.71 -23.98
N LEU A 6 -6.73 -48.74 -23.55
CA LEU A 6 -6.90 -49.06 -22.11
C LEU A 6 -6.04 -50.21 -21.58
N ASN A 7 -5.17 -50.81 -22.39
CA ASN A 7 -4.25 -51.85 -21.92
C ASN A 7 -2.82 -51.58 -22.39
N PRO A 8 -2.02 -50.78 -21.66
CA PRO A 8 -0.59 -50.82 -21.84
C PRO A 8 -0.09 -52.24 -21.46
N PRO A 9 0.85 -52.82 -22.22
CA PRO A 9 1.44 -54.10 -21.84
C PRO A 9 2.11 -53.95 -20.46
N ALA A 10 1.92 -54.95 -19.61
CA ALA A 10 2.57 -55.03 -18.31
C ALA A 10 4.09 -54.98 -18.48
N TYR A 11 4.67 -53.79 -18.36
CA TYR A 11 6.11 -53.59 -18.39
C TYR A 11 6.68 -54.06 -17.05
N LYS A 12 7.29 -55.25 -17.08
CA LYS A 12 8.07 -55.79 -15.98
C LYS A 12 9.38 -55.01 -15.83
N SER A 13 9.64 -54.60 -14.58
CA SER A 13 10.89 -54.18 -13.94
C SER A 13 11.06 -52.66 -13.66
N PRO A 14 11.30 -52.27 -12.38
CA PRO A 14 11.40 -50.89 -11.94
C PRO A 14 12.86 -50.40 -12.00
N CYS A 15 13.35 -50.06 -13.18
CA CYS A 15 14.54 -49.22 -13.26
C CYS A 15 14.11 -47.77 -13.02
N TYR A 16 14.30 -47.35 -11.77
CA TYR A 16 14.04 -46.03 -11.22
C TYR A 16 14.42 -44.91 -12.20
N ASN A 17 13.40 -44.19 -12.61
CA ASN A 17 13.50 -42.92 -13.32
C ASN A 17 13.96 -41.81 -12.37
N TRP A 18 15.24 -41.84 -11.97
CA TRP A 18 15.86 -40.79 -11.13
C TRP A 18 15.87 -39.43 -11.82
N TRP A 19 15.89 -39.40 -13.15
CA TRP A 19 15.93 -38.17 -13.93
C TRP A 19 14.65 -37.34 -13.80
N TRP A 20 13.47 -37.97 -13.82
CA TRP A 20 12.21 -37.27 -13.62
C TRP A 20 12.02 -36.80 -12.17
N TRP A 21 12.52 -37.55 -11.19
CA TRP A 21 12.54 -37.08 -9.80
C TRP A 21 13.47 -35.89 -9.61
N CYS A 22 14.66 -35.86 -10.22
CA CYS A 22 15.54 -34.69 -10.20
C CYS A 22 14.91 -33.48 -10.90
N VAL A 23 14.28 -33.64 -12.06
CA VAL A 23 13.59 -32.54 -12.77
C VAL A 23 12.38 -32.04 -11.98
N LEU A 24 11.61 -32.92 -11.35
CA LEU A 24 10.46 -32.55 -10.52
C LEU A 24 10.93 -31.84 -9.25
N VAL A 25 11.94 -32.34 -8.55
CA VAL A 25 12.53 -31.69 -7.37
C VAL A 25 13.15 -30.35 -7.74
N LEU A 26 13.84 -30.23 -8.88
CA LEU A 26 14.36 -28.95 -9.38
C LEU A 26 13.24 -27.99 -9.80
N ARG A 27 12.15 -28.46 -10.39
CA ARG A 27 10.98 -27.62 -10.73
C ARG A 27 10.20 -27.17 -9.50
N VAL A 28 10.06 -28.04 -8.51
CA VAL A 28 9.40 -27.77 -7.24
C VAL A 28 10.27 -26.84 -6.39
N ALA A 29 11.57 -27.10 -6.26
CA ALA A 29 12.53 -26.20 -5.61
C ALA A 29 12.70 -24.88 -6.35
N SER A 30 12.68 -24.86 -7.69
CA SER A 30 12.65 -23.64 -8.51
C SER A 30 11.34 -22.86 -8.30
N GLY A 31 10.21 -23.55 -8.22
CA GLY A 31 8.91 -22.97 -7.90
C GLY A 31 8.87 -22.35 -6.51
N TYR A 32 9.40 -23.03 -5.48
CA TYR A 32 9.55 -22.48 -4.13
C TYR A 32 10.53 -21.30 -4.11
N ASN A 33 11.67 -21.40 -4.78
CA ASN A 33 12.63 -20.30 -4.89
C ASN A 33 12.05 -19.10 -5.65
N LEU A 34 11.22 -19.33 -6.67
CA LEU A 34 10.53 -18.29 -7.42
C LEU A 34 9.45 -17.63 -6.58
N LEU A 35 8.64 -18.41 -5.87
CA LEU A 35 7.63 -17.88 -4.95
C LEU A 35 8.25 -17.09 -3.81
N VAL A 36 9.32 -17.61 -3.18
CA VAL A 36 10.07 -16.91 -2.14
C VAL A 36 10.72 -15.65 -2.69
N ARG A 37 11.30 -15.68 -3.89
CA ARG A 37 11.82 -14.47 -4.56
C ARG A 37 10.73 -13.47 -4.86
N ILE A 38 9.56 -13.88 -5.33
CA ILE A 38 8.41 -12.99 -5.57
C ILE A 38 7.92 -12.36 -4.26
N ILE A 39 7.82 -13.14 -3.18
CA ILE A 39 7.41 -12.65 -1.85
C ILE A 39 8.43 -11.63 -1.34
N ILE A 40 9.72 -11.97 -1.32
CA ILE A 40 10.81 -11.09 -0.86
C ILE A 40 10.89 -9.83 -1.73
N TYR A 41 10.75 -9.98 -3.05
CA TYR A 41 10.76 -8.86 -3.98
C TYR A 41 9.55 -7.93 -3.79
N SER A 42 8.37 -8.49 -3.53
CA SER A 42 7.18 -7.71 -3.21
C SER A 42 7.31 -7.01 -1.85
N ASP A 43 7.94 -7.65 -0.87
CA ASP A 43 8.20 -7.05 0.44
C ASP A 43 9.19 -5.90 0.34
N MET A 44 10.31 -6.07 -0.38
CA MET A 44 11.29 -4.99 -0.55
C MET A 44 10.69 -3.76 -1.25
N LEU A 45 9.86 -3.94 -2.28
CA LEU A 45 9.20 -2.82 -2.98
C LEU A 45 8.21 -2.10 -2.06
N ARG A 46 7.46 -2.88 -1.27
CA ARG A 46 6.52 -2.35 -0.27
C ARG A 46 7.21 -1.52 0.80
N ARG A 47 8.44 -1.85 1.19
CA ARG A 47 9.22 -1.06 2.17
C ARG A 47 9.46 0.36 1.68
N GLY A 48 9.82 0.53 0.41
CA GLY A 48 10.04 1.85 -0.19
C GLY A 48 8.79 2.72 -0.16
N HIS A 49 7.67 2.22 -0.68
CA HIS A 49 6.40 2.96 -0.68
C HIS A 49 5.85 3.21 0.73
N THR A 50 5.98 2.24 1.65
CA THR A 50 5.61 2.44 3.06
C THR A 50 6.46 3.53 3.70
N GLY A 51 7.77 3.53 3.46
CA GLY A 51 8.68 4.59 3.90
C GLY A 51 8.31 5.95 3.35
N MET A 52 7.99 6.04 2.05
CA MET A 52 7.53 7.29 1.43
C MET A 52 6.22 7.78 2.07
N SER A 53 5.25 6.90 2.29
CA SER A 53 4.00 7.25 2.95
C SER A 53 4.20 7.74 4.39
N LEU A 54 5.07 7.10 5.16
CA LEU A 54 5.44 7.57 6.50
C LEU A 54 6.13 8.94 6.46
N LEU A 55 7.04 9.14 5.51
CA LEU A 55 7.76 10.40 5.35
C LEU A 55 6.82 11.55 4.96
N VAL A 56 5.90 11.31 4.02
CA VAL A 56 4.89 12.30 3.60
C VAL A 56 3.88 12.58 4.70
N SER A 57 3.44 11.56 5.45
CA SER A 57 2.47 11.74 6.54
C SER A 57 3.04 12.49 7.74
N ALA A 58 4.31 12.26 8.09
CA ALA A 58 4.95 12.79 9.30
C ALA A 58 4.69 14.29 9.59
N PRO A 59 4.93 15.25 8.68
CA PRO A 59 4.69 16.66 8.98
C PRO A 59 3.22 16.96 9.30
N PHE A 60 2.27 16.34 8.59
CA PHE A 60 0.84 16.56 8.83
C PHE A 60 0.40 15.92 10.14
N THR A 61 0.85 14.69 10.43
CA THR A 61 0.57 14.00 11.70
C THR A 61 1.11 14.82 12.88
N GLY A 62 2.33 15.34 12.79
CA GLY A 62 2.93 16.16 13.84
C GLY A 62 2.15 17.46 14.09
N LEU A 63 1.71 18.14 13.04
CA LEU A 63 0.91 19.36 13.14
C LEU A 63 -0.49 19.11 13.71
N LEU A 64 -1.18 18.05 13.25
CA LEU A 64 -2.49 17.66 13.78
C LEU A 64 -2.41 17.34 15.27
N LEU A 65 -1.41 16.56 15.67
CA LEU A 65 -1.15 16.26 17.08
C LEU A 65 -0.85 17.52 17.88
N ALA A 66 0.02 18.41 17.37
CA ALA A 66 0.33 19.66 18.06
C ALA A 66 -0.89 20.58 18.25
N GLY A 67 -1.88 20.48 17.35
CA GLY A 67 -3.16 21.20 17.46
C GLY A 67 -4.23 20.51 18.32
N GLY A 68 -3.96 19.35 18.93
CA GLY A 68 -4.95 18.61 19.72
C GLY A 68 -5.83 17.64 18.91
N PHE A 69 -5.66 17.57 17.59
CA PHE A 69 -6.47 16.78 16.66
C PHE A 69 -5.98 15.33 16.56
N VAL A 70 -6.05 14.60 17.68
CA VAL A 70 -5.49 13.24 17.80
C VAL A 70 -6.22 12.25 16.90
N ALA A 71 -7.56 12.31 16.85
CA ALA A 71 -8.35 11.40 16.02
C ALA A 71 -8.07 11.61 14.53
N GLU A 72 -7.98 12.86 14.11
CA GLU A 72 -7.65 13.27 12.76
C GLU A 72 -6.25 12.81 12.37
N ALA A 73 -5.26 12.97 13.26
CA ALA A 73 -3.90 12.51 13.02
C ALA A 73 -3.85 11.00 12.74
N ILE A 74 -4.58 10.20 13.52
CA ILE A 74 -4.68 8.75 13.35
C ILE A 74 -5.37 8.40 12.03
N VAL A 75 -6.54 8.99 11.77
CA VAL A 75 -7.34 8.70 10.57
C VAL A 75 -6.60 9.13 9.31
N PHE A 76 -6.03 10.34 9.29
CA PHE A 76 -5.23 10.82 8.17
C PHE A 76 -4.05 9.89 7.88
N THR A 77 -3.26 9.54 8.90
CA THR A 77 -2.08 8.69 8.73
C THR A 77 -2.47 7.29 8.26
N GLY A 78 -3.52 6.70 8.86
CA GLY A 78 -4.03 5.39 8.47
C GLY A 78 -4.54 5.35 7.03
N SER A 79 -5.35 6.34 6.65
CA SER A 79 -5.87 6.46 5.28
C SER A 79 -4.76 6.71 4.25
N LEU A 80 -3.74 7.50 4.60
CA LEU A 80 -2.57 7.75 3.75
C LEU A 80 -1.75 6.48 3.53
N LEU A 81 -1.49 5.71 4.58
CA LEU A 81 -0.81 4.42 4.47
C LEU A 81 -1.61 3.43 3.60
N ALA A 82 -2.93 3.39 3.76
CA ALA A 82 -3.81 2.56 2.94
C ALA A 82 -3.77 2.98 1.46
N GLY A 83 -3.90 4.29 1.18
CA GLY A 83 -3.82 4.83 -0.18
C GLY A 83 -2.46 4.60 -0.84
N GLY A 84 -1.37 4.68 -0.07
CA GLY A 84 -0.01 4.48 -0.57
C GLY A 84 0.29 3.05 -1.02
N GLY A 85 -0.45 2.06 -0.53
CA GLY A 85 -0.33 0.67 -0.97
C GLY A 85 -1.25 0.28 -2.11
N LEU A 86 -2.22 1.13 -2.45
CA LEU A 86 -3.33 0.75 -3.33
C LEU A 86 -2.97 0.68 -4.82
N PRO A 87 -2.18 1.59 -5.41
CA PRO A 87 -1.89 1.54 -6.85
C PRO A 87 -1.29 0.21 -7.31
N ASP A 88 -0.36 -0.35 -6.55
CA ASP A 88 0.30 -1.64 -6.84
C ASP A 88 -0.60 -2.88 -6.68
N VAL A 89 -1.88 -2.71 -6.32
CA VAL A 89 -2.83 -3.81 -6.41
C VAL A 89 -3.03 -4.25 -7.86
N ASP A 90 -2.76 -3.38 -8.85
CA ASP A 90 -2.80 -3.73 -10.27
C ASP A 90 -1.88 -4.90 -10.65
N THR A 91 -0.75 -5.09 -9.96
CA THR A 91 0.17 -6.21 -10.24
C THR A 91 -0.46 -7.57 -9.94
N ARG A 92 -1.59 -7.58 -9.22
CA ARG A 92 -2.34 -8.78 -8.81
C ARG A 92 -3.63 -8.96 -9.62
N VAL A 93 -4.01 -7.97 -10.43
CA VAL A 93 -5.26 -7.98 -11.19
C VAL A 93 -4.93 -8.07 -12.68
N PRO A 94 -5.09 -9.25 -13.32
CA PRO A 94 -4.66 -9.47 -14.71
C PRO A 94 -5.27 -8.52 -15.75
N VAL A 95 -6.42 -7.93 -15.44
CA VAL A 95 -7.18 -7.03 -16.32
C VAL A 95 -6.70 -5.58 -16.22
N VAL A 96 -5.97 -5.22 -15.16
CA VAL A 96 -5.51 -3.85 -14.93
C VAL A 96 -4.07 -3.73 -15.43
N LYS A 97 -3.83 -2.76 -16.33
CA LYS A 97 -2.48 -2.44 -16.79
C LYS A 97 -1.66 -1.88 -15.64
N HIS A 98 -0.52 -2.50 -15.35
CA HIS A 98 0.43 -1.97 -14.36
C HIS A 98 0.94 -0.58 -14.76
N ARG A 99 0.96 0.39 -13.83
CA ARG A 99 1.26 1.81 -14.09
C ARG A 99 0.32 2.46 -15.10
N GLY A 100 -0.92 1.98 -15.13
CA GLY A 100 -2.03 2.59 -15.85
C GLY A 100 -2.80 3.58 -14.97
N PHE A 101 -4.12 3.53 -15.04
CA PHE A 101 -5.00 4.48 -14.35
C PHE A 101 -4.76 4.57 -12.84
N LEU A 102 -4.41 3.47 -12.15
CA LEU A 102 -4.17 3.48 -10.71
C LEU A 102 -2.95 4.33 -10.30
N HIS A 103 -2.05 4.62 -11.22
CA HIS A 103 -0.85 5.44 -11.00
C HIS A 103 -1.03 6.88 -11.50
N THR A 104 -2.24 7.42 -11.32
CA THR A 104 -2.60 8.78 -11.74
C THR A 104 -3.16 9.61 -10.58
N VAL A 105 -3.06 10.94 -10.70
CA VAL A 105 -3.67 11.86 -9.73
C VAL A 105 -5.20 11.75 -9.73
N TRP A 106 -5.79 11.38 -10.87
CA TRP A 106 -7.24 11.20 -11.01
C TRP A 106 -7.74 10.00 -10.22
N PHE A 107 -7.01 8.88 -10.28
CA PHE A 107 -7.31 7.74 -9.42
C PHE A 107 -7.17 8.13 -7.95
N GLY A 108 -6.15 8.89 -7.60
CA GLY A 108 -6.01 9.44 -6.24
C GLY A 108 -7.24 10.23 -5.80
N LEU A 109 -7.72 11.15 -6.64
CA LEU A 109 -8.92 11.96 -6.33
C LEU A 109 -10.16 11.10 -6.16
N ILE A 110 -10.39 10.15 -7.08
CA ILE A 110 -11.52 9.21 -6.99
C ILE A 110 -11.42 8.38 -5.71
N TYR A 111 -10.23 7.82 -5.42
CA TYR A 111 -10.01 7.02 -4.25
C TYR A 111 -10.25 7.82 -2.96
N GLY A 112 -9.75 9.06 -2.88
CA GLY A 112 -9.99 9.93 -1.73
C GLY A 112 -11.48 10.22 -1.52
N VAL A 113 -12.21 10.56 -2.59
CA VAL A 113 -13.67 10.78 -2.52
C VAL A 113 -14.40 9.52 -2.07
N LEU A 114 -14.09 8.37 -2.68
CA LEU A 114 -14.70 7.08 -2.33
C LEU A 114 -14.40 6.68 -0.89
N LEU A 115 -13.15 6.85 -0.44
CA LEU A 115 -12.75 6.53 0.92
C LEU A 115 -13.47 7.43 1.92
N GLY A 116 -13.62 8.73 1.63
CA GLY A 116 -14.41 9.64 2.46
C GLY A 116 -15.88 9.23 2.56
N ILE A 117 -16.52 8.90 1.42
CA ILE A 117 -17.91 8.42 1.40
C ILE A 117 -18.06 7.13 2.21
N VAL A 118 -17.20 6.13 1.96
CA VAL A 118 -17.22 4.86 2.69
C VAL A 118 -16.98 5.08 4.17
N SER A 119 -16.02 5.93 4.53
CA SER A 119 -15.74 6.28 5.92
C SER A 119 -16.96 6.91 6.59
N LEU A 120 -17.65 7.84 5.93
CA LEU A 120 -18.87 8.46 6.48
C LEU A 120 -19.97 7.42 6.70
N LEU A 121 -20.20 6.54 5.73
CA LEU A 121 -21.23 5.49 5.83
C LEU A 121 -20.92 4.52 6.97
N VAL A 122 -19.67 4.06 7.08
CA VAL A 122 -19.23 3.14 8.14
C VAL A 122 -19.33 3.81 9.50
N LEU A 123 -18.85 5.05 9.64
CA LEU A 123 -18.91 5.79 10.90
C LEU A 123 -20.35 6.06 11.34
N THR A 124 -21.24 6.42 10.40
CA THR A 124 -22.67 6.62 10.68
C THR A 124 -23.33 5.31 11.12
N PHE A 125 -23.01 4.20 10.44
CA PHE A 125 -23.52 2.88 10.82
C PHE A 125 -23.06 2.48 12.22
N LEU A 126 -21.77 2.64 12.52
CA LEU A 126 -21.20 2.34 13.84
C LEU A 126 -21.82 3.22 14.93
N TYR A 127 -21.94 4.53 14.70
CA TYR A 127 -22.53 5.47 15.63
C TYR A 127 -23.99 5.12 15.93
N THR A 128 -24.79 4.82 14.91
CA THR A 128 -26.23 4.50 15.09
C THR A 128 -26.49 3.15 15.76
N ASN A 129 -25.56 2.21 15.70
CA ASN A 129 -25.75 0.84 16.20
C ASN A 129 -24.90 0.48 17.44
N ASN A 130 -24.08 1.39 17.97
CA ASN A 130 -23.17 1.08 19.07
C ASN A 130 -23.12 2.20 20.12
N SER A 131 -23.61 1.93 21.32
CA SER A 131 -23.63 2.88 22.44
C SER A 131 -22.25 3.27 22.97
N ILE A 132 -21.24 2.42 22.79
CA ILE A 132 -19.83 2.74 23.12
C ILE A 132 -19.28 3.77 22.14
N VAL A 133 -19.63 3.66 20.85
CA VAL A 133 -19.21 4.65 19.84
C VAL A 133 -19.87 6.00 20.12
N GLN A 134 -21.15 6.01 20.49
CA GLN A 134 -21.86 7.23 20.88
C GLN A 134 -21.27 7.90 22.13
N SER A 135 -20.61 7.15 23.02
CA SER A 135 -20.00 7.71 24.23
C SER A 135 -18.62 8.32 24.01
N VAL A 136 -17.99 8.11 22.85
CA VAL A 136 -16.61 8.57 22.58
C VAL A 136 -16.46 9.39 21.29
N VAL A 137 -17.48 9.42 20.44
CA VAL A 137 -17.48 10.18 19.18
C VAL A 137 -18.67 11.13 19.17
N ASP A 138 -18.45 12.39 18.80
CA ASP A 138 -19.52 13.36 18.56
C ASP A 138 -20.09 13.18 17.14
N ILE A 139 -21.42 13.24 17.00
CA ILE A 139 -22.09 13.12 15.70
C ILE A 139 -21.65 14.22 14.72
N ASP A 140 -21.36 15.43 15.23
CA ASP A 140 -20.93 16.56 14.41
C ASP A 140 -19.52 16.33 13.83
N SER A 141 -18.72 15.47 14.47
CA SER A 141 -17.36 15.13 14.02
C SER A 141 -17.32 14.11 12.88
N LEU A 142 -18.41 13.35 12.64
CA LEU A 142 -18.39 12.24 11.68
C LEU A 142 -18.08 12.69 10.25
N GLN A 143 -18.69 13.80 9.82
CA GLN A 143 -18.46 14.38 8.49
C GLN A 143 -17.01 14.87 8.35
N TRP A 144 -16.47 15.51 9.38
CA TRP A 144 -15.10 15.99 9.37
C TRP A 144 -14.09 14.85 9.30
N ILE A 145 -14.24 13.81 10.12
CA ILE A 145 -13.38 12.63 10.09
C ILE A 145 -13.44 11.92 8.73
N ALA A 146 -14.62 11.87 8.09
CA ALA A 146 -14.75 11.34 6.75
C ALA A 146 -13.96 12.17 5.70
N VAL A 147 -13.99 13.50 5.80
CA VAL A 147 -13.18 14.39 4.95
C VAL A 147 -11.69 14.14 5.19
N VAL A 148 -11.25 14.11 6.45
CA VAL A 148 -9.84 13.83 6.81
C VAL A 148 -9.39 12.48 6.27
N SER A 149 -10.24 11.45 6.35
CA SER A 149 -9.99 10.13 5.78
C SER A 149 -9.80 10.20 4.26
N GLY A 150 -10.68 10.91 3.55
CA GLY A 150 -10.58 11.06 2.10
C GLY A 150 -9.34 11.83 1.66
N VAL A 151 -9.00 12.92 2.36
CA VAL A 151 -7.77 13.71 2.11
C VAL A 151 -6.53 12.85 2.38
N GLY A 152 -6.53 12.08 3.47
CA GLY A 152 -5.46 11.13 3.78
C GLY A 152 -5.30 10.09 2.68
N GLY A 153 -6.40 9.46 2.24
CA GLY A 153 -6.38 8.48 1.14
C GLY A 153 -5.83 9.04 -0.17
N PHE A 154 -6.24 10.26 -0.54
CA PHE A 154 -5.69 10.95 -1.70
C PHE A 154 -4.18 11.22 -1.56
N ALA A 155 -3.77 11.79 -0.42
CA ALA A 155 -2.36 12.03 -0.12
C ALA A 155 -1.53 10.73 -0.14
N GLY A 156 -2.14 9.61 0.23
CA GLY A 156 -1.55 8.27 0.15
C GLY A 156 -1.26 7.85 -1.29
N VAL A 157 -2.22 8.03 -2.19
CA VAL A 157 -1.96 7.76 -3.61
C VAL A 157 -0.86 8.69 -4.13
N LEU A 158 -0.86 9.98 -3.75
CA LEU A 158 0.22 10.89 -4.13
C LEU A 158 1.60 10.46 -3.60
N SER A 159 1.70 9.97 -2.35
CA SER A 159 2.97 9.45 -1.81
C SER A 159 3.46 8.24 -2.61
N HIS A 160 2.55 7.38 -3.07
CA HIS A 160 2.89 6.29 -3.98
C HIS A 160 3.47 6.81 -5.29
N LEU A 161 2.79 7.78 -5.93
CA LEU A 161 3.25 8.40 -7.18
C LEU A 161 4.64 9.01 -7.03
N LEU A 162 4.91 9.71 -5.92
CA LEU A 162 6.24 10.24 -5.61
C LEU A 162 7.30 9.13 -5.53
N GLY A 163 6.98 8.02 -4.85
CA GLY A 163 7.84 6.83 -4.79
C GLY A 163 8.12 6.22 -6.16
N ASP A 164 7.17 6.30 -7.08
CA ASP A 164 7.36 5.82 -8.44
C ASP A 164 8.17 6.76 -9.34
N MET A 165 7.98 8.07 -9.18
CA MET A 165 8.72 9.11 -9.90
C MET A 165 10.22 9.09 -9.59
N ILE A 166 10.64 8.68 -8.39
CA ILE A 166 12.08 8.62 -8.06
C ILE A 166 12.82 7.49 -8.79
N THR A 167 12.10 6.57 -9.43
CA THR A 167 12.69 5.42 -10.14
C THR A 167 12.87 5.67 -11.64
N PRO A 168 13.79 4.94 -12.32
CA PRO A 168 13.94 5.04 -13.79
C PRO A 168 12.71 4.64 -14.60
N TRP A 169 11.80 3.85 -14.01
CA TRP A 169 10.56 3.43 -14.68
C TRP A 169 9.60 4.60 -14.88
N GLY A 170 9.48 5.47 -13.87
CA GLY A 170 8.58 6.62 -13.89
C GLY A 170 7.10 6.28 -14.02
N ILE A 171 6.28 7.33 -14.10
CA ILE A 171 4.82 7.24 -14.28
C ILE A 171 4.32 8.37 -15.18
N ASN A 172 3.11 8.23 -15.70
CA ASN A 172 2.39 9.27 -16.43
C ASN A 172 1.26 9.78 -15.53
N PRO A 173 1.54 10.66 -14.55
CA PRO A 173 0.62 10.95 -13.44
C PRO A 173 -0.70 11.60 -13.87
N PHE A 174 -0.75 12.18 -15.07
CA PHE A 174 -1.89 12.94 -15.59
C PHE A 174 -2.67 12.22 -16.69
N GLU A 175 -2.34 10.96 -17.03
CA GLU A 175 -3.12 10.17 -17.99
C GLU A 175 -4.58 10.06 -17.52
N PRO A 176 -5.58 10.18 -18.41
CA PRO A 176 -5.49 10.25 -19.87
C PRO A 176 -5.43 11.69 -20.43
N VAL A 177 -5.42 12.71 -19.57
CA VAL A 177 -5.43 14.12 -19.98
C VAL A 177 -4.09 14.53 -20.58
N ASP A 178 -3.00 14.00 -20.02
CA ASP A 178 -1.62 14.28 -20.42
C ASP A 178 -0.75 13.05 -20.18
N ASP A 179 -0.05 12.60 -21.23
CA ASP A 179 0.75 11.37 -21.25
C ASP A 179 2.24 11.60 -20.93
N ARG A 180 2.61 12.83 -20.50
CA ARG A 180 3.98 13.14 -20.11
C ARG A 180 4.46 12.25 -18.96
N LYS A 181 5.58 11.57 -19.23
CA LYS A 181 6.27 10.73 -18.26
C LYS A 181 7.13 11.54 -17.32
N VAL A 182 6.92 11.35 -16.02
CA VAL A 182 7.71 11.94 -14.94
C VAL A 182 8.61 10.88 -14.31
N LYS A 183 9.91 11.15 -14.26
CA LYS A 183 10.94 10.32 -13.61
C LYS A 183 12.15 11.16 -13.20
N PHE A 184 12.77 10.81 -12.08
CA PHE A 184 13.98 11.44 -11.55
C PHE A 184 15.20 10.52 -11.56
N GLU A 185 15.01 9.22 -11.79
CA GLU A 185 16.08 8.22 -11.95
C GLU A 185 17.09 8.16 -10.78
N LEU A 186 16.66 8.50 -9.56
CA LEU A 186 17.54 8.59 -8.38
C LEU A 186 18.00 7.22 -7.88
N THR A 187 17.11 6.23 -7.91
CA THR A 187 17.44 4.87 -7.50
C THR A 187 16.56 3.85 -8.21
N LYS A 188 17.08 2.63 -8.41
CA LYS A 188 16.30 1.53 -8.98
C LYS A 188 15.27 1.05 -7.96
N ALA A 189 14.06 0.75 -8.42
CA ALA A 189 13.02 0.14 -7.58
C ALA A 189 13.51 -1.14 -6.87
N SER A 190 14.37 -1.92 -7.53
CA SER A 190 14.95 -3.15 -7.00
C SER A 190 16.12 -2.96 -6.01
N ASN A 191 16.47 -1.72 -5.65
CA ASN A 191 17.56 -1.45 -4.72
C ASN A 191 17.07 -1.60 -3.27
N GLU A 192 17.37 -2.75 -2.66
CA GLU A 192 16.96 -3.06 -1.29
C GLU A 192 17.48 -2.05 -0.26
N SER A 193 18.71 -1.56 -0.42
CA SER A 193 19.28 -0.56 0.49
C SER A 193 18.53 0.76 0.42
N SER A 194 18.15 1.21 -0.79
CA SER A 194 17.34 2.43 -0.93
C SER A 194 15.94 2.28 -0.34
N ASN A 195 15.27 1.14 -0.60
CA ASN A 195 13.95 0.88 -0.01
C ASN A 195 14.00 0.82 1.52
N THR A 196 15.04 0.18 2.08
CA THR A 196 15.25 0.08 3.52
C THR A 196 15.59 1.44 4.12
N ALA A 197 16.46 2.22 3.48
CA ALA A 197 16.79 3.56 3.93
C ALA A 197 15.56 4.48 3.93
N LEU A 198 14.73 4.43 2.88
CA LEU A 198 13.50 5.22 2.81
C LEU A 198 12.49 4.82 3.90
N LEU A 199 12.38 3.52 4.20
CA LEU A 199 11.58 3.03 5.32
C LEU A 199 12.09 3.57 6.66
N ILE A 200 13.40 3.48 6.92
CA ILE A 200 14.02 3.98 8.15
C ILE A 200 13.79 5.49 8.28
N VAL A 201 14.04 6.25 7.22
CA VAL A 201 13.85 7.71 7.21
C VAL A 201 12.39 8.08 7.48
N GLY A 202 11.43 7.41 6.82
CA GLY A 202 10.01 7.63 7.07
C GLY A 202 9.62 7.30 8.52
N PHE A 203 10.13 6.20 9.07
CA PHE A 203 9.86 5.81 10.45
C PHE A 203 10.45 6.81 11.47
N VAL A 204 11.69 7.26 11.26
CA VAL A 204 12.35 8.27 12.10
C VAL A 204 11.60 9.60 12.02
N ALA A 205 11.17 10.03 10.82
CA ALA A 205 10.37 11.23 10.63
C ALA A 205 9.03 11.13 11.41
N MET A 206 8.38 9.97 11.35
CA MET A 206 7.14 9.73 12.08
C MET A 206 7.36 9.75 13.61
N ILE A 207 8.43 9.16 14.13
CA ILE A 207 8.81 9.29 15.56
C ILE A 207 8.99 10.77 15.90
N GLY A 208 9.72 11.53 15.08
CA GLY A 208 9.89 12.97 15.27
C GLY A 208 8.57 13.73 15.32
N ALA A 209 7.63 13.38 14.45
CA ALA A 209 6.28 13.94 14.43
C ALA A 209 5.49 13.64 15.71
N PHE A 210 5.56 12.41 16.23
CA PHE A 210 4.92 12.03 17.50
C PHE A 210 5.56 12.73 18.70
N VAL A 211 6.89 12.86 18.74
CA VAL A 211 7.59 13.60 19.81
C VAL A 211 7.22 15.08 19.76
N TYR A 212 7.27 15.71 18.58
CA TYR A 212 6.87 17.10 18.40
C TYR A 212 5.41 17.32 18.80
N GLY A 213 4.48 16.56 18.24
CA GLY A 213 3.06 16.66 18.57
C GLY A 213 2.77 16.38 20.04
N GLY A 214 3.35 15.32 20.60
CA GLY A 214 3.18 14.92 21.99
C GLY A 214 3.67 15.97 23.00
N THR A 215 4.81 16.63 22.74
CA THR A 215 5.29 17.72 23.59
C THR A 215 4.33 18.91 23.62
N HIS A 216 3.63 19.19 22.51
CA HIS A 216 2.63 20.24 22.44
C HIS A 216 1.28 19.82 23.03
N LEU A 217 0.90 18.55 22.95
CA LEU A 217 -0.29 18.00 23.63
C LEU A 217 -0.17 18.09 25.16
N VAL A 218 1.02 17.79 25.70
CA VAL A 218 1.26 17.81 27.15
C VAL A 218 1.60 19.21 27.65
N GLY A 219 2.29 20.03 26.84
CA GLY A 219 2.70 21.39 27.21
C GLY A 219 1.67 22.48 26.92
N GLY A 220 0.72 22.24 26.01
CA GLY A 220 -0.27 23.19 25.52
C GLY A 220 -1.62 23.14 26.25
N GLY A 221 -1.62 22.99 27.58
CA GLY A 221 -2.81 23.03 28.44
C GLY A 221 -3.49 24.41 28.51
N GLY A 222 -3.70 25.06 27.36
CA GLY A 222 -4.33 26.37 27.25
C GLY A 222 -4.79 26.65 25.83
N PHE A 223 -5.98 26.17 25.50
CA PHE A 223 -6.92 26.84 24.59
C PHE A 223 -8.30 26.80 25.22
#